data_AF-G5A9J7-F1
#
_entry.id   AF-G5A9J7-F1
#
_cell.length_a   1.000
_cell.length_b   1.000
_cell.length_c   1.000
_cell.angle_alpha   90.00
_cell.angle_beta   90.00
_cell.angle_gamma   90.00
#
_symmetry.space_group_name_H-M   'P 1'
#
loop_
_entity.id
_entity.type
_entity.pdbx_description
1 polymer ?
#
loop_
_entity_poly.entity_id
_entity_poly.type
_entity_poly.pdbx_seq_one_letter_code
_entity_poly.pdbx_strand_id
1 'polypeptide(L)'
;MTAAEQSLYVEALGVGMQRGYHILFTEMASEITSFQEYLYTGGFFYWNRRFVLAYENMLCTLDPKYACLTIPYWDFYADYARSMGRKCPNGGTSLEACSSILRGLGGSQGSRRTVNINGRLVSGNCVTKAPANYFCESSTIAASTQCARCIPRSNWASIDFPSGFGYGGLGDLLAGANGFRDVSDKFKKAVLCTYIVSIHNSLGSSLSDFPAVSPADPLFFSIHATMDLVLQVYIECRLGDNLVPTDTGVSRWAFQKSSDLLGVVPPTETSLVKQLWMLNESYAASRSPIRVEDHPKLGQFFKPLPTKYWEFVNSNQLGQYSYKYQRDDIFKNITSYPSACPKLATGSTTGSDGDIATSSNFRRSAGSGGVETSSIDSDDAQELAIDFVGAVVNATLHAGGTEKMAFNQAELMECQYYNDNIADVEDYTPVFRNNFGLSPDDHPRCWDFTQ
;
A
#
# COMPACT_ATOMS: atom_id res chain seq x y z
N MET A 1 -16.11 -5.90 2.18
CA MET A 1 -16.76 -5.58 3.47
C MET A 1 -18.21 -5.21 3.25
N THR A 2 -19.12 -5.77 4.06
CA THR A 2 -20.53 -5.36 4.16
C THR A 2 -20.65 -3.95 4.75
N ALA A 3 -21.82 -3.31 4.62
CA ALA A 3 -22.06 -2.00 5.23
C ALA A 3 -21.92 -2.01 6.77
N ALA A 4 -22.28 -3.12 7.42
CA ALA A 4 -22.11 -3.28 8.87
C ALA A 4 -20.63 -3.34 9.26
N GLU A 5 -19.82 -4.10 8.53
CA GLU A 5 -18.36 -4.16 8.75
C GLU A 5 -17.69 -2.81 8.51
N GLN A 6 -18.10 -2.09 7.46
CA GLN A 6 -17.59 -0.74 7.17
C GLN A 6 -17.92 0.23 8.32
N SER A 7 -19.16 0.19 8.82
CA SER A 7 -19.58 1.02 9.95
C SER A 7 -18.79 0.70 11.21
N LEU A 8 -18.57 -0.59 11.47
CA LEU A 8 -17.77 -1.07 12.61
C LEU A 8 -16.32 -0.58 12.51
N TYR A 9 -15.72 -0.61 11.32
CA TYR A 9 -14.37 -0.10 11.08
C TYR A 9 -14.26 1.41 11.31
N VAL A 10 -15.18 2.19 10.75
CA VAL A 10 -15.23 3.65 10.95
C VAL A 10 -15.43 4.00 12.42
N GLU A 11 -16.27 3.25 13.12
CA GLU A 11 -16.49 3.43 14.56
C GLU A 11 -15.21 3.14 15.37
N ALA A 12 -14.54 2.01 15.11
CA ALA A 12 -13.30 1.64 15.79
C ALA A 12 -12.20 2.70 15.58
N LEU A 13 -12.05 3.22 14.35
CA LEU A 13 -11.14 4.33 14.05
C LEU A 13 -11.46 5.55 14.91
N GLY A 14 -12.75 5.93 15.00
CA GLY A 14 -13.20 7.04 15.84
C GLY A 14 -12.86 6.83 17.31
N VAL A 15 -13.10 5.64 17.86
CA VAL A 15 -12.74 5.30 19.25
C VAL A 15 -11.22 5.34 19.46
N GLY A 16 -10.43 4.82 18.52
CA GLY A 16 -8.97 4.87 18.56
C GLY A 16 -8.43 6.30 18.56
N MET A 17 -9.05 7.20 17.79
CA MET A 17 -8.74 8.64 17.79
C MET A 17 -9.12 9.30 19.12
N GLN A 18 -10.32 9.04 19.66
CA GLN A 18 -10.78 9.59 20.94
C GLN A 18 -9.89 9.18 22.12
N ARG A 19 -9.39 7.94 22.12
CA ARG A 19 -8.46 7.44 23.16
C ARG A 19 -7.02 7.94 22.97
N GLY A 20 -6.76 8.69 21.90
CA GLY A 20 -5.45 9.25 21.57
C GLY A 20 -4.44 8.22 21.07
N TYR A 21 -4.88 7.01 20.70
CA TYR A 21 -3.97 6.01 20.13
C TYR A 21 -3.58 6.36 18.70
N HIS A 22 -4.53 6.82 17.89
CA HIS A 22 -4.27 7.11 16.47
C HIS A 22 -3.10 8.08 16.26
N ILE A 23 -3.08 9.21 16.99
CA ILE A 23 -2.00 10.19 16.87
C ILE A 23 -0.63 9.67 17.34
N LEU A 24 -0.60 8.74 18.30
CA LEU A 24 0.65 8.11 18.74
C LEU A 24 1.29 7.26 17.62
N PHE A 25 0.49 6.64 16.74
CA PHE A 25 1.00 5.96 15.55
C PHE A 25 1.60 6.95 14.55
N THR A 26 0.97 8.12 14.35
CA THR A 26 1.54 9.21 13.54
C THR A 26 2.88 9.70 14.12
N GLU A 27 2.94 9.97 15.41
CA GLU A 27 4.15 10.45 16.09
C GLU A 27 5.30 9.46 16.02
N MET A 28 4.98 8.17 16.11
CA MET A 28 5.93 7.07 15.94
C MET A 28 6.51 7.01 14.53
N ALA A 29 5.64 7.06 13.51
CA ALA A 29 6.08 7.10 12.11
C ALA A 29 6.86 8.38 11.77
N SER A 30 6.61 9.46 12.51
CA SER A 30 7.33 10.74 12.37
C SER A 30 8.70 10.78 13.03
N GLU A 31 9.05 9.83 13.89
CA GLU A 31 10.38 9.80 14.53
C GLU A 31 11.44 9.56 13.45
N ILE A 32 12.51 10.37 13.45
CA ILE A 32 13.46 10.47 12.34
C ILE A 32 14.09 9.11 11.98
N THR A 33 14.53 8.34 12.98
CA THR A 33 15.19 7.05 12.76
C THR A 33 14.22 6.01 12.21
N SER A 34 12.99 6.01 12.73
CA SER A 34 11.89 5.13 12.33
C SER A 34 11.43 5.46 10.92
N PHE A 35 11.26 6.75 10.63
CA PHE A 35 10.95 7.29 9.31
C PHE A 35 12.01 6.92 8.28
N GLN A 36 13.29 7.03 8.65
CA GLN A 36 14.40 6.66 7.76
C GLN A 36 14.43 5.17 7.45
N GLU A 37 14.19 4.31 8.45
CA GLU A 37 14.12 2.86 8.23
C GLU A 37 12.89 2.47 7.41
N TYR A 38 11.75 3.10 7.70
CA TYR A 38 10.50 3.02 6.95
C TYR A 38 10.73 3.34 5.48
N LEU A 39 11.20 4.53 5.11
CA LEU A 39 11.26 4.94 3.69
C LEU A 39 12.50 4.49 2.92
N TYR A 40 13.68 4.53 3.53
CA TYR A 40 14.95 4.53 2.79
C TYR A 40 15.72 3.21 2.88
N THR A 41 15.11 2.13 3.39
CA THR A 41 15.83 0.86 3.55
C THR A 41 15.05 -0.33 3.03
N GLY A 42 15.73 -1.45 2.82
CA GLY A 42 15.11 -2.76 2.55
C GLY A 42 14.15 -3.23 3.65
N GLY A 43 14.06 -2.54 4.79
CA GLY A 43 13.08 -2.82 5.83
C GLY A 43 11.65 -2.36 5.52
N PHE A 44 11.45 -1.48 4.53
CA PHE A 44 10.18 -0.79 4.24
C PHE A 44 8.92 -1.67 4.31
N PHE A 45 8.88 -2.76 3.55
CA PHE A 45 7.70 -3.61 3.47
C PHE A 45 7.30 -4.19 4.82
N TYR A 46 8.26 -4.81 5.51
CA TYR A 46 8.02 -5.48 6.78
C TYR A 46 7.88 -4.51 7.95
N TRP A 47 8.50 -3.34 7.86
CA TRP A 47 8.24 -2.24 8.80
C TRP A 47 6.77 -1.84 8.73
N ASN A 48 6.22 -1.67 7.53
CA ASN A 48 4.81 -1.34 7.31
C ASN A 48 3.87 -2.49 7.66
N ARG A 49 4.20 -3.74 7.32
CA ARG A 49 3.45 -4.92 7.76
C ARG A 49 3.26 -4.92 9.27
N ARG A 50 4.36 -4.75 10.01
CA ARG A 50 4.33 -4.64 11.48
C ARG A 50 3.50 -3.45 11.96
N PHE A 51 3.62 -2.29 11.29
CA PHE A 51 2.88 -1.08 11.63
C PHE A 51 1.36 -1.26 11.48
N VAL A 52 0.91 -1.82 10.34
CA VAL A 52 -0.50 -2.09 10.05
C VAL A 52 -1.05 -3.13 11.02
N LEU A 53 -0.32 -4.22 11.28
CA LEU A 53 -0.74 -5.24 12.26
C LEU A 53 -0.88 -4.68 13.68
N ALA A 54 0.05 -3.82 14.11
CA ALA A 54 -0.07 -3.19 15.42
C ALA A 54 -1.26 -2.23 15.50
N TYR A 55 -1.57 -1.54 14.40
CA TYR A 55 -2.75 -0.69 14.32
C TYR A 55 -4.05 -1.50 14.34
N GLU A 56 -4.07 -2.66 13.67
CA GLU A 56 -5.18 -3.61 13.71
C GLU A 56 -5.38 -4.16 15.14
N ASN A 57 -4.31 -4.58 15.79
CA ASN A 57 -4.33 -4.99 17.20
C ASN A 57 -4.90 -3.90 18.11
N MET A 58 -4.53 -2.64 17.86
CA MET A 58 -5.09 -1.51 18.59
C MET A 58 -6.59 -1.43 18.39
N LEU A 59 -7.10 -1.46 17.16
CA LEU A 59 -8.54 -1.40 16.88
C LEU A 59 -9.30 -2.58 17.50
N CYS A 60 -8.78 -3.81 17.37
CA CYS A 60 -9.43 -5.03 17.85
C CYS A 60 -9.58 -5.09 19.37
N THR A 61 -8.70 -4.41 20.09
CA THR A 61 -8.67 -4.43 21.56
C THR A 61 -9.44 -3.25 22.19
N LEU A 62 -10.00 -2.33 21.39
CA LEU A 62 -10.74 -1.19 21.91
C LEU A 62 -12.05 -1.61 22.62
N ASP A 63 -12.72 -2.64 22.13
CA ASP A 63 -13.99 -3.17 22.62
C ASP A 63 -14.20 -4.60 22.07
N PRO A 64 -14.82 -5.54 22.80
CA PRO A 64 -15.08 -6.89 22.33
C PRO A 64 -15.78 -6.99 20.96
N LYS A 65 -16.61 -6.00 20.59
CA LYS A 65 -17.27 -6.01 19.27
C LYS A 65 -16.31 -5.80 18.09
N TYR A 66 -15.11 -5.27 18.34
CA TYR A 66 -14.08 -5.08 17.33
C TYR A 66 -13.10 -6.26 17.25
N ALA A 67 -13.24 -7.30 18.07
CA ALA A 67 -12.25 -8.36 18.21
C ALA A 67 -11.91 -9.11 16.91
N CYS A 68 -12.82 -9.12 15.93
CA CYS A 68 -12.64 -9.75 14.62
C CYS A 68 -12.46 -8.72 13.48
N LEU A 69 -12.22 -7.45 13.81
CA LEU A 69 -12.00 -6.41 12.82
C LEU A 69 -10.68 -6.64 12.10
N THR A 70 -10.68 -6.49 10.78
CA THR A 70 -9.45 -6.41 9.99
C THR A 70 -9.36 -5.07 9.29
N ILE A 71 -8.16 -4.54 9.09
CA ILE A 71 -7.95 -3.35 8.28
C ILE A 71 -8.20 -3.71 6.81
N PRO A 72 -9.16 -3.05 6.13
CA PRO A 72 -9.35 -3.27 4.70
C PRO A 72 -8.18 -2.68 3.90
N TYR A 73 -7.76 -3.42 2.88
CA TYR A 73 -6.93 -2.86 1.82
C TYR A 73 -7.80 -2.00 0.88
N TRP A 74 -7.22 -0.94 0.32
CA TRP A 74 -7.86 -0.17 -0.75
C TRP A 74 -7.44 -0.73 -2.10
N ASP A 75 -8.37 -1.39 -2.78
CA ASP A 75 -8.15 -1.89 -4.14
C ASP A 75 -8.15 -0.77 -5.19
N PHE A 76 -7.10 0.06 -5.18
CA PHE A 76 -6.94 1.14 -6.14
C PHE A 76 -6.65 0.64 -7.56
N TYR A 77 -6.29 -0.64 -7.76
CA TYR A 77 -6.18 -1.24 -9.09
C TYR A 77 -7.57 -1.48 -9.69
N ALA A 78 -8.49 -2.05 -8.91
CA ALA A 78 -9.89 -2.19 -9.31
C ALA A 78 -10.58 -0.84 -9.53
N ASP A 79 -10.36 0.14 -8.63
CA ASP A 79 -10.91 1.48 -8.80
C ASP A 79 -10.34 2.19 -10.04
N TYR A 80 -9.05 2.01 -10.34
CA TYR A 80 -8.43 2.52 -11.56
C TYR A 80 -9.02 1.88 -12.82
N ALA A 81 -9.19 0.55 -12.85
CA ALA A 81 -9.85 -0.15 -13.96
C ALA A 81 -11.26 0.40 -14.22
N ARG A 82 -12.05 0.65 -13.14
CA ARG A 82 -13.36 1.32 -13.25
C ARG A 82 -13.25 2.73 -13.83
N SER A 83 -12.26 3.50 -13.41
CA SER A 83 -12.02 4.85 -13.92
C SER A 83 -11.70 4.84 -15.42
N MET A 84 -10.76 3.99 -15.84
CA MET A 84 -10.36 3.82 -17.24
C MET A 84 -11.52 3.34 -18.12
N GLY A 85 -12.34 2.42 -17.62
CA GLY A 85 -13.53 1.93 -18.31
C GLY A 85 -14.72 2.90 -18.29
N ARG A 86 -14.61 4.07 -17.62
CA ARG A 86 -15.72 5.01 -17.35
C ARG A 86 -16.93 4.32 -16.68
N LYS A 87 -16.65 3.34 -15.81
CA LYS A 87 -17.64 2.51 -15.10
C LYS A 87 -17.79 2.85 -13.62
N CYS A 88 -17.25 3.98 -13.17
CA CYS A 88 -17.41 4.38 -11.77
C CYS A 88 -18.88 4.66 -11.44
N PRO A 89 -19.32 4.40 -10.19
CA PRO A 89 -20.71 4.56 -9.79
C PRO A 89 -21.26 5.95 -10.10
N ASN A 90 -22.53 6.00 -10.50
CA ASN A 90 -23.26 7.23 -10.85
C ASN A 90 -22.62 8.05 -12.00
N GLY A 91 -21.78 7.43 -12.83
CA GLY A 91 -21.09 8.11 -13.94
C GLY A 91 -20.04 9.11 -13.48
N GLY A 92 -19.60 9.05 -12.22
CA GLY A 92 -18.53 9.93 -11.74
C GLY A 92 -17.18 9.58 -12.38
N THR A 93 -16.26 10.54 -12.41
CA THR A 93 -14.92 10.34 -12.99
C THR A 93 -13.80 10.60 -11.99
N SER A 94 -14.10 11.27 -10.89
CA SER A 94 -13.09 11.64 -9.90
C SER A 94 -12.63 10.48 -9.04
N LEU A 95 -11.45 10.64 -8.44
CA LEU A 95 -10.86 9.70 -7.49
C LEU A 95 -11.85 9.33 -6.38
N GLU A 96 -12.53 10.33 -5.78
CA GLU A 96 -13.55 10.10 -4.76
C GLU A 96 -14.81 9.43 -5.30
N ALA A 97 -15.19 9.65 -6.55
CA ALA A 97 -16.38 9.03 -7.15
C ALA A 97 -16.15 7.54 -7.47
N CYS A 98 -14.97 7.17 -7.94
CA CYS A 98 -14.61 5.79 -8.23
C CYS A 98 -14.38 4.97 -6.94
N SER A 99 -13.82 5.59 -5.89
CA SER A 99 -13.34 4.85 -4.71
C SER A 99 -14.30 4.98 -3.52
N SER A 100 -15.05 3.91 -3.23
CA SER A 100 -16.04 3.94 -2.13
C SER A 100 -15.42 4.17 -0.74
N ILE A 101 -14.20 3.67 -0.51
CA ILE A 101 -13.48 3.83 0.76
C ILE A 101 -13.20 5.30 1.11
N LEU A 102 -12.94 6.14 0.10
CA LEU A 102 -12.69 7.57 0.31
C LEU A 102 -13.91 8.26 0.92
N ARG A 103 -15.10 7.95 0.40
CA ARG A 103 -16.38 8.44 0.94
C ARG A 103 -16.69 7.82 2.29
N GLY A 104 -16.44 6.51 2.45
CA GLY A 104 -16.63 5.78 3.70
C GLY A 104 -15.80 6.32 4.86
N LEU A 105 -14.62 6.88 4.58
CA LEU A 105 -13.74 7.53 5.55
C LEU A 105 -13.96 9.05 5.65
N GLY A 106 -15.13 9.55 5.24
CA GLY A 106 -15.57 10.93 5.43
C GLY A 106 -15.46 11.85 4.20
N GLY A 107 -14.87 11.37 3.09
CA GLY A 107 -14.66 12.13 1.86
C GLY A 107 -13.62 13.24 1.99
N SER A 108 -13.68 14.22 1.08
CA SER A 108 -12.70 15.31 0.94
C SER A 108 -13.27 16.72 1.15
N GLN A 109 -14.56 16.85 1.48
CA GLN A 109 -15.24 18.13 1.56
C GLN A 109 -15.14 18.75 2.96
N GLY A 110 -14.89 20.06 3.02
CA GLY A 110 -14.76 20.83 4.24
C GLY A 110 -14.29 22.25 3.99
N SER A 111 -14.30 23.10 5.02
CA SER A 111 -13.70 24.44 4.91
C SER A 111 -12.17 24.33 4.86
N ARG A 112 -11.52 25.19 4.08
CA ARG A 112 -10.05 25.19 4.01
C ARG A 112 -9.45 25.66 5.35
N ARG A 113 -8.56 24.87 5.94
CA ARG A 113 -7.90 25.15 7.21
C ARG A 113 -6.47 24.59 7.21
N THR A 114 -5.59 25.24 7.96
CA THR A 114 -4.27 24.71 8.32
C THR A 114 -4.31 24.13 9.72
N VAL A 115 -3.84 22.89 9.90
CA VAL A 115 -3.75 22.18 11.17
C VAL A 115 -2.28 21.85 11.45
N ASN A 116 -1.85 22.01 12.69
CA ASN A 116 -0.49 21.68 13.12
C ASN A 116 -0.44 20.23 13.64
N ILE A 117 -0.17 19.28 12.74
CA ILE A 117 -0.12 17.85 13.05
C ILE A 117 1.30 17.48 13.44
N ASN A 118 1.51 17.10 14.71
CA ASN A 118 2.82 16.73 15.25
C ASN A 118 3.95 17.74 14.89
N GLY A 119 3.67 19.04 15.00
CA GLY A 119 4.64 20.11 14.68
C GLY A 119 4.78 20.43 13.18
N ARG A 120 3.98 19.82 12.30
CA ARG A 120 3.94 20.10 10.86
C ARG A 120 2.64 20.81 10.47
N LEU A 121 2.77 21.93 9.77
CA LEU A 121 1.62 22.67 9.25
C LEU A 121 1.10 21.98 7.98
N VAL A 122 -0.10 21.43 8.05
CA VAL A 122 -0.77 20.75 6.93
C VAL A 122 -2.02 21.54 6.56
N SER A 123 -2.19 21.83 5.27
CA SER A 123 -3.31 22.64 4.77
C SER A 123 -4.19 21.87 3.83
N GLY A 124 -5.50 22.05 3.91
CA GLY A 124 -6.46 21.37 3.04
C GLY A 124 -7.91 21.65 3.45
N ASN A 125 -8.83 20.93 2.84
CA ASN A 125 -10.22 20.88 3.28
C ASN A 125 -10.29 20.11 4.59
N CYS A 126 -10.70 20.79 5.66
CA CYS A 126 -10.83 20.23 7.00
C CYS A 126 -12.08 19.34 7.06
N VAL A 127 -11.89 18.04 6.86
CA VAL A 127 -12.97 17.06 6.82
C VAL A 127 -13.44 16.73 8.24
N THR A 128 -14.73 16.98 8.49
CA THR A 128 -15.36 16.84 9.82
C THR A 128 -16.40 15.72 9.87
N LYS A 129 -16.45 14.85 8.86
CA LYS A 129 -17.25 13.62 8.89
C LYS A 129 -16.47 12.50 9.56
N ALA A 130 -17.17 11.50 10.10
CA ALA A 130 -16.52 10.37 10.73
C ALA A 130 -15.62 9.60 9.74
N PRO A 131 -14.46 9.08 10.18
CA PRO A 131 -13.93 9.16 11.55
C PRO A 131 -13.17 10.46 11.88
N ALA A 132 -12.90 11.32 10.89
CA ALA A 132 -12.04 12.51 11.04
C ALA A 132 -12.51 13.53 12.09
N ASN A 133 -13.81 13.54 12.44
CA ASN A 133 -14.38 14.38 13.50
C ASN A 133 -13.86 14.08 14.91
N TYR A 134 -13.22 12.92 15.10
CA TYR A 134 -12.60 12.51 16.36
C TYR A 134 -11.09 12.77 16.41
N PHE A 135 -10.50 13.25 15.32
CA PHE A 135 -9.06 13.45 15.22
C PHE A 135 -8.54 14.51 16.19
N CYS A 136 -7.38 14.22 16.78
CA CYS A 136 -6.58 15.15 17.55
C CYS A 136 -5.15 15.14 17.01
N GLU A 137 -4.61 16.33 16.80
CA GLU A 137 -3.39 16.58 16.01
C GLU A 137 -2.08 16.40 16.80
N SER A 138 -2.16 16.15 18.11
CA SER A 138 -1.00 15.85 18.97
C SER A 138 -1.42 15.09 20.22
N SER A 139 -0.58 14.15 20.68
CA SER A 139 -0.76 13.44 21.95
C SER A 139 -0.59 14.33 23.18
N THR A 140 -0.03 15.54 23.03
CA THR A 140 0.15 16.50 24.12
C THR A 140 -1.12 17.32 24.41
N ILE A 141 -2.14 17.24 23.54
CA ILE A 141 -3.41 17.93 23.75
C ILE A 141 -4.24 17.15 24.77
N ALA A 142 -4.36 17.69 25.99
CA ALA A 142 -5.02 17.01 27.10
C ALA A 142 -6.56 17.13 27.06
N ALA A 143 -7.09 18.23 26.51
CA ALA A 143 -8.53 18.46 26.45
C ALA A 143 -9.05 18.23 25.02
N SER A 144 -10.01 17.32 24.87
CA SER A 144 -10.61 17.00 23.56
C SER A 144 -11.30 18.19 22.87
N THR A 145 -11.64 19.24 23.62
CA THR A 145 -12.18 20.51 23.10
C THR A 145 -11.13 21.35 22.37
N GLN A 146 -9.84 21.08 22.58
CA GLN A 146 -8.73 21.78 21.93
C GLN A 146 -8.28 21.10 20.63
N CYS A 147 -8.71 19.87 20.37
CA CYS A 147 -8.40 19.16 19.14
C CYS A 147 -9.01 19.87 17.92
N ALA A 148 -8.35 19.75 16.76
CA ALA A 148 -8.83 20.28 15.50
C ALA A 148 -10.17 19.69 15.07
N ARG A 149 -10.43 18.42 15.42
CA ARG A 149 -11.64 17.63 15.07
C ARG A 149 -11.92 17.59 13.56
N CYS A 150 -10.83 17.59 12.80
CA CYS A 150 -10.85 17.37 11.37
C CYS A 150 -9.48 16.93 10.88
N ILE A 151 -9.46 16.32 9.70
CA ILE A 151 -8.23 15.97 8.99
C ILE A 151 -8.20 16.79 7.70
N PRO A 152 -7.14 17.59 7.44
CA PRO A 152 -6.95 18.28 6.18
C PRO A 152 -6.76 17.29 5.02
N ARG A 153 -7.57 17.41 3.96
CA ARG A 153 -7.48 16.61 2.72
C ARG A 153 -7.50 17.52 1.49
N SER A 154 -6.90 17.10 0.38
CA SER A 154 -7.16 17.75 -0.91
C SER A 154 -8.57 17.43 -1.39
N ASN A 155 -9.06 18.17 -2.39
CA ASN A 155 -10.40 17.95 -2.94
C ASN A 155 -10.43 16.74 -3.90
N TRP A 156 -10.56 15.54 -3.34
CA TRP A 156 -10.60 14.28 -4.10
C TRP A 156 -11.79 14.18 -5.07
N ALA A 157 -12.83 14.99 -4.87
CA ALA A 157 -13.98 15.04 -5.76
C ALA A 157 -13.71 15.81 -7.07
N SER A 158 -12.59 16.55 -7.17
CA SER A 158 -12.23 17.36 -8.34
C SER A 158 -10.95 16.92 -9.04
N ILE A 159 -10.41 15.75 -8.70
CA ILE A 159 -9.21 15.19 -9.33
C ILE A 159 -9.57 13.83 -9.92
N ASP A 160 -8.96 13.51 -11.06
CA ASP A 160 -9.09 12.17 -11.67
C ASP A 160 -8.22 11.16 -10.92
N PHE A 161 -8.44 9.87 -11.22
CA PHE A 161 -7.61 8.81 -10.68
C PHE A 161 -6.21 8.88 -11.29
N PRO A 162 -5.11 8.93 -10.52
CA PRO A 162 -3.77 8.99 -11.12
C PRO A 162 -3.50 7.82 -12.06
N SER A 163 -2.67 8.05 -13.06
CA SER A 163 -2.26 7.01 -14.01
C SER A 163 -1.27 6.01 -13.39
N GLY A 164 -1.04 4.89 -14.08
CA GLY A 164 -0.05 3.88 -13.68
C GLY A 164 -0.57 2.79 -12.74
N PHE A 165 -1.84 2.79 -12.35
CA PHE A 165 -2.42 1.68 -11.55
C PHE A 165 -3.08 0.62 -12.43
N GLY A 166 -2.67 0.54 -13.69
CA GLY A 166 -3.18 -0.41 -14.67
C GLY A 166 -2.72 -1.84 -14.41
N TYR A 167 -3.41 -2.78 -15.04
CA TYR A 167 -3.11 -4.21 -14.86
C TYR A 167 -1.75 -4.56 -15.48
N GLY A 168 -1.39 -3.89 -16.58
CA GLY A 168 -0.07 -3.99 -17.20
C GLY A 168 1.06 -3.64 -16.23
N GLY A 169 0.91 -2.51 -15.53
CA GLY A 169 1.90 -2.02 -14.57
C GLY A 169 2.09 -2.92 -13.35
N LEU A 170 1.00 -3.47 -12.80
CA LEU A 170 1.09 -4.47 -11.74
C LEU A 170 1.83 -5.73 -12.20
N GLY A 171 1.55 -6.20 -13.41
CA GLY A 171 2.25 -7.32 -14.05
C GLY A 171 3.75 -7.07 -14.20
N ASP A 172 4.15 -5.92 -14.74
CA ASP A 172 5.56 -5.58 -14.90
C ASP A 172 6.30 -5.43 -13.55
N LEU A 173 5.64 -4.83 -12.56
CA LEU A 173 6.17 -4.69 -11.21
C LEU A 173 6.56 -6.05 -10.61
N LEU A 174 5.67 -7.03 -10.71
CA LEU A 174 5.90 -8.38 -10.22
C LEU A 174 6.90 -9.16 -11.09
N ALA A 175 6.73 -9.12 -12.42
CA ALA A 175 7.55 -9.84 -13.40
C ALA A 175 9.01 -9.39 -13.37
N GLY A 176 9.19 -8.08 -13.42
CA GLY A 176 10.48 -7.46 -13.68
C GLY A 176 11.40 -7.41 -12.47
N ALA A 177 10.93 -7.74 -11.27
CA ALA A 177 11.73 -7.66 -10.05
C ALA A 177 12.83 -8.72 -9.99
N ASN A 178 14.09 -8.31 -9.83
CA ASN A 178 15.27 -9.17 -9.68
C ASN A 178 15.71 -9.35 -8.21
N GLY A 179 14.79 -9.76 -7.36
CA GLY A 179 15.01 -9.96 -5.92
C GLY A 179 14.20 -8.99 -5.05
N PHE A 180 14.23 -9.20 -3.74
CA PHE A 180 13.48 -8.41 -2.79
C PHE A 180 13.86 -6.93 -2.84
N ARG A 181 15.16 -6.63 -2.98
CA ARG A 181 15.64 -5.26 -3.16
C ARG A 181 14.98 -4.62 -4.36
N ASP A 182 14.96 -5.28 -5.51
CA ASP A 182 14.43 -4.67 -6.73
C ASP A 182 12.91 -4.49 -6.69
N VAL A 183 12.13 -5.42 -6.12
CA VAL A 183 10.68 -5.16 -5.91
C VAL A 183 10.48 -4.06 -4.88
N SER A 184 11.28 -4.05 -3.81
CA SER A 184 11.20 -3.04 -2.76
C SER A 184 11.56 -1.68 -3.32
N ASP A 185 12.58 -1.59 -4.16
CA ASP A 185 12.97 -0.38 -4.88
C ASP A 185 11.87 -0.05 -5.92
N LYS A 186 11.35 -0.95 -6.74
CA LYS A 186 10.24 -0.60 -7.66
C LYS A 186 8.96 -0.13 -6.94
N PHE A 187 8.74 -0.57 -5.70
CA PHE A 187 7.72 -0.02 -4.81
C PHE A 187 8.12 1.30 -4.14
N LYS A 188 9.39 1.40 -3.74
CA LYS A 188 10.03 2.56 -3.11
C LYS A 188 10.73 3.42 -4.14
N LYS A 189 12.00 3.06 -4.45
CA LYS A 189 13.04 3.74 -5.25
C LYS A 189 12.63 5.18 -5.29
N ALA A 190 12.41 5.83 -4.14
CA ALA A 190 13.37 6.42 -3.23
C ALA A 190 14.11 7.62 -3.86
N VAL A 191 13.96 7.81 -5.17
CA VAL A 191 14.04 9.07 -5.87
C VAL A 191 12.79 9.22 -6.80
N LEU A 192 12.19 8.10 -7.26
CA LEU A 192 11.11 7.83 -8.25
C LEU A 192 9.85 7.08 -7.73
N CYS A 193 9.39 7.32 -6.50
CA CYS A 193 7.99 7.48 -6.08
C CYS A 193 6.78 6.97 -6.96
N THR A 194 6.77 5.75 -7.52
CA THR A 194 5.94 5.51 -8.71
C THR A 194 4.49 5.12 -8.43
N TYR A 195 4.20 4.00 -7.74
CA TYR A 195 2.81 3.56 -7.56
C TYR A 195 2.19 4.07 -6.25
N ILE A 196 2.67 3.61 -5.09
CA ILE A 196 2.08 4.00 -3.79
C ILE A 196 2.19 5.52 -3.54
N VAL A 197 3.23 6.13 -4.08
CA VAL A 197 3.43 7.55 -3.93
C VAL A 197 2.55 8.36 -4.87
N SER A 198 2.31 7.93 -6.11
CA SER A 198 1.36 8.64 -6.98
C SER A 198 -0.02 8.72 -6.34
N ILE A 199 -0.46 7.66 -5.63
CA ILE A 199 -1.72 7.73 -4.89
C ILE A 199 -1.64 8.70 -3.70
N HIS A 200 -0.54 8.70 -2.93
CA HIS A 200 -0.31 9.69 -1.87
C HIS A 200 -0.30 11.14 -2.40
N ASN A 201 0.38 11.39 -3.53
CA ASN A 201 0.49 12.70 -4.17
C ASN A 201 -0.89 13.20 -4.63
N SER A 202 -1.68 12.37 -5.31
CA SER A 202 -3.04 12.73 -5.73
C SER A 202 -3.96 12.99 -4.52
N LEU A 203 -3.84 12.23 -3.43
CA LEU A 203 -4.64 12.46 -2.23
C LEU A 203 -4.29 13.76 -1.52
N GLY A 204 -3.04 14.22 -1.64
CA GLY A 204 -2.64 15.54 -1.20
C GLY A 204 -2.69 15.77 0.32
N SER A 205 -2.37 16.98 0.76
CA SER A 205 -2.57 17.46 2.14
C SER A 205 -1.97 16.52 3.19
N SER A 206 -2.74 16.00 4.16
CA SER A 206 -2.22 15.10 5.19
C SER A 206 -1.51 13.87 4.63
N LEU A 207 -1.88 13.40 3.44
CA LEU A 207 -1.28 12.21 2.81
C LEU A 207 -0.07 12.53 1.92
N SER A 208 0.21 13.80 1.61
CA SER A 208 1.29 14.19 0.69
C SER A 208 2.28 15.22 1.26
N ASP A 209 1.83 16.10 2.15
CA ASP A 209 2.61 17.27 2.56
C ASP A 209 3.78 16.85 3.45
N PHE A 210 3.62 15.80 4.27
CA PHE A 210 4.74 15.26 5.03
C PHE A 210 4.57 13.75 5.18
N PRO A 211 5.40 12.90 4.55
CA PRO A 211 5.26 11.44 4.66
C PRO A 211 5.40 10.93 6.10
N ALA A 212 6.13 11.65 6.95
CA ALA A 212 6.20 11.38 8.39
C ALA A 212 4.83 11.47 9.11
N VAL A 213 3.93 12.35 8.65
CA VAL A 213 2.62 12.58 9.30
C VAL A 213 1.45 11.98 8.53
N SER A 214 1.70 11.30 7.40
CA SER A 214 0.65 10.67 6.61
C SER A 214 -0.23 9.66 7.37
N PRO A 215 0.24 8.95 8.41
CA PRO A 215 -0.64 8.12 9.23
C PRO A 215 -1.71 8.88 10.02
N ALA A 216 -1.67 10.22 10.05
CA ALA A 216 -2.74 11.06 10.62
C ALA A 216 -4.05 10.95 9.83
N ASP A 217 -3.98 10.57 8.56
CA ASP A 217 -5.17 10.20 7.80
C ASP A 217 -5.39 8.69 7.90
N PRO A 218 -6.55 8.20 8.38
CA PRO A 218 -6.80 6.77 8.53
C PRO A 218 -6.77 5.99 7.21
N LEU A 219 -6.90 6.66 6.05
CA LEU A 219 -6.74 6.04 4.75
C LEU A 219 -5.32 5.46 4.52
N PHE A 220 -4.31 6.01 5.21
CA PHE A 220 -2.93 5.52 5.19
C PHE A 220 -2.86 4.01 5.43
N PHE A 221 -3.58 3.50 6.44
CA PHE A 221 -3.52 2.09 6.80
C PHE A 221 -4.10 1.18 5.71
N SER A 222 -5.13 1.64 4.99
CA SER A 222 -5.70 0.91 3.86
C SER A 222 -4.80 0.94 2.62
N ILE A 223 -4.12 2.06 2.37
CA ILE A 223 -3.09 2.18 1.32
C ILE A 223 -1.96 1.18 1.59
N HIS A 224 -1.46 1.16 2.83
CA HIS A 224 -0.37 0.29 3.24
C HIS A 224 -0.77 -1.19 3.38
N ALA A 225 -2.06 -1.51 3.61
CA ALA A 225 -2.58 -2.86 3.49
C ALA A 225 -2.61 -3.36 2.04
N THR A 226 -2.84 -2.49 1.05
CA THR A 226 -2.73 -2.86 -0.38
C THR A 226 -1.28 -3.15 -0.75
N MET A 227 -0.35 -2.32 -0.28
CA MET A 227 1.07 -2.57 -0.45
C MET A 227 1.48 -3.93 0.13
N ASP A 228 0.97 -4.28 1.30
CA ASP A 228 1.20 -5.57 1.93
C ASP A 228 0.61 -6.75 1.14
N LEU A 229 -0.59 -6.57 0.55
CA LEU A 229 -1.17 -7.52 -0.40
C LEU A 229 -0.25 -7.76 -1.59
N VAL A 230 0.26 -6.70 -2.23
CA VAL A 230 1.15 -6.90 -3.40
C VAL A 230 2.46 -7.57 -2.99
N LEU A 231 3.03 -7.21 -1.83
CA LEU A 231 4.17 -7.93 -1.28
C LEU A 231 3.86 -9.42 -1.08
N GLN A 232 2.69 -9.73 -0.51
CA GLN A 232 2.29 -11.10 -0.27
C GLN A 232 2.16 -11.89 -1.58
N VAL A 233 1.56 -11.30 -2.62
CA VAL A 233 1.49 -11.89 -3.97
C VAL A 233 2.91 -12.10 -4.53
N TYR A 234 3.81 -11.11 -4.41
CA TYR A 234 5.19 -11.24 -4.85
C TYR A 234 5.91 -12.42 -4.16
N ILE A 235 5.80 -12.54 -2.84
CA ILE A 235 6.44 -13.61 -2.07
C ILE A 235 5.89 -14.97 -2.50
N GLU A 236 4.57 -15.11 -2.64
CA GLU A 236 3.95 -16.36 -3.11
C GLU A 236 4.37 -16.73 -4.53
N CYS A 237 4.44 -15.73 -5.42
CA CYS A 237 4.93 -15.94 -6.77
C CYS A 237 6.35 -16.46 -6.79
N ARG A 238 7.26 -15.88 -5.99
CA ARG A 238 8.69 -16.25 -6.00
C ARG A 238 8.99 -17.51 -5.22
N LEU A 239 8.38 -17.67 -4.05
CA LEU A 239 8.79 -18.62 -3.02
C LEU A 239 7.72 -19.67 -2.69
N GLY A 240 6.49 -19.46 -3.16
CA GLY A 240 5.33 -20.27 -2.79
C GLY A 240 4.81 -19.95 -1.38
N ASP A 241 3.64 -20.53 -1.08
CA ASP A 241 2.81 -20.10 0.06
C ASP A 241 3.26 -20.69 1.41
N ASN A 242 4.14 -21.70 1.36
CA ASN A 242 4.57 -22.48 2.53
C ASN A 242 5.98 -22.14 3.02
N LEU A 243 6.60 -21.07 2.49
CA LEU A 243 7.94 -20.69 2.94
C LEU A 243 7.91 -20.25 4.40
N VAL A 244 8.72 -20.88 5.23
CA VAL A 244 9.05 -20.41 6.58
C VAL A 244 10.55 -20.07 6.56
N PRO A 245 10.92 -18.80 6.46
CA PRO A 245 12.32 -18.42 6.62
C PRO A 245 12.77 -18.72 8.05
N THR A 246 14.04 -19.09 8.17
CA THR A 246 14.75 -19.21 9.45
C THR A 246 15.65 -18.00 9.65
N ASP A 247 16.18 -17.84 10.86
CA ASP A 247 17.19 -16.82 11.19
C ASP A 247 18.50 -16.96 10.38
N THR A 248 18.77 -18.17 9.87
CA THR A 248 19.82 -18.45 8.89
C THR A 248 19.21 -19.13 7.66
N GLY A 249 19.00 -18.40 6.56
CA GLY A 249 18.43 -18.98 5.33
C GLY A 249 17.38 -18.13 4.61
N VAL A 250 17.25 -16.84 4.94
CA VAL A 250 16.32 -15.95 4.26
C VAL A 250 16.74 -15.77 2.81
N SER A 251 15.86 -16.19 1.90
CA SER A 251 16.08 -16.07 0.46
C SER A 251 16.27 -14.60 0.04
N ARG A 252 17.11 -14.34 -0.97
CA ARG A 252 17.21 -13.00 -1.59
C ARG A 252 15.89 -12.48 -2.18
N TRP A 253 14.92 -13.37 -2.36
CA TRP A 253 13.56 -13.03 -2.80
C TRP A 253 12.63 -12.72 -1.63
N ALA A 254 13.02 -13.05 -0.40
CA ALA A 254 12.28 -12.74 0.83
C ALA A 254 12.83 -11.49 1.53
N PHE A 255 14.14 -11.27 1.52
CA PHE A 255 14.73 -10.07 2.09
C PHE A 255 16.08 -9.77 1.45
N GLN A 256 16.39 -8.49 1.27
CA GLN A 256 17.71 -8.02 0.89
C GLN A 256 18.03 -6.73 1.61
N LYS A 257 19.20 -6.70 2.25
CA LYS A 257 19.76 -5.50 2.85
C LYS A 257 20.01 -4.43 1.77
N SER A 258 19.33 -3.29 1.88
CA SER A 258 19.53 -2.13 1.00
C SER A 258 19.26 -0.82 1.75
N SER A 259 19.94 0.25 1.34
CA SER A 259 19.66 1.63 1.75
C SER A 259 19.69 2.52 0.51
N ASP A 260 18.74 3.44 0.43
CA ASP A 260 18.61 4.42 -0.65
C ASP A 260 19.17 5.79 -0.26
N LEU A 261 19.45 5.99 1.04
CA LEU A 261 20.01 7.24 1.58
C LEU A 261 21.40 7.01 2.16
N LEU A 262 22.35 7.89 1.81
CA LEU A 262 23.70 7.89 2.37
C LEU A 262 23.65 8.13 3.89
N GLY A 263 24.41 7.34 4.64
CA GLY A 263 24.49 7.45 6.11
C GLY A 263 23.39 6.72 6.88
N VAL A 264 22.35 6.23 6.21
CA VAL A 264 21.34 5.34 6.83
C VAL A 264 21.89 3.92 6.88
N VAL A 265 21.86 3.30 8.06
CA VAL A 265 22.31 1.91 8.27
C VAL A 265 21.17 0.96 7.88
N PRO A 266 21.32 0.14 6.82
CA PRO A 266 20.25 -0.74 6.41
C PRO A 266 20.15 -1.96 7.33
N PRO A 267 18.91 -2.41 7.66
CA PRO A 267 18.70 -3.56 8.52
C PRO A 267 19.14 -4.86 7.82
N THR A 268 19.48 -5.85 8.65
CA THR A 268 19.58 -7.26 8.24
C THR A 268 18.26 -7.96 8.52
N GLU A 269 18.08 -9.14 7.94
CA GLU A 269 16.95 -10.02 8.19
C GLU A 269 16.77 -10.36 9.69
N THR A 270 17.86 -10.43 10.45
CA THR A 270 17.86 -10.67 11.91
C THR A 270 17.75 -9.41 12.76
N SER A 271 17.82 -8.22 12.15
CA SER A 271 17.67 -6.96 12.86
C SER A 271 16.27 -6.82 13.43
N LEU A 272 16.17 -6.19 14.59
CA LEU A 272 14.88 -5.80 15.13
C LEU A 272 14.29 -4.71 14.24
N VAL A 273 13.00 -4.82 13.91
CA VAL A 273 12.24 -3.73 13.27
C VAL A 273 12.30 -2.50 14.19
N LYS A 274 12.80 -1.39 13.66
CA LYS A 274 13.05 -0.15 14.39
C LYS A 274 11.84 0.76 14.26
N GLN A 275 10.97 0.62 15.24
CA GLN A 275 9.83 1.52 15.47
C GLN A 275 10.06 2.18 16.82
N LEU A 276 10.40 3.46 16.77
CA LEU A 276 10.71 4.29 17.93
C LEU A 276 9.68 5.39 18.03
N TRP A 277 9.39 5.79 19.26
CA TRP A 277 8.54 6.93 19.53
C TRP A 277 9.36 8.01 20.23
N MET A 278 9.26 9.23 19.71
CA MET A 278 9.82 10.43 20.30
C MET A 278 9.02 11.62 19.81
N LEU A 279 8.55 12.46 20.72
CA LEU A 279 8.13 13.81 20.34
C LEU A 279 9.40 14.60 20.03
N ASN A 280 9.52 15.13 18.81
CA ASN A 280 10.67 15.86 18.27
C ASN A 280 11.31 16.84 19.30
N GLU A 281 12.58 17.22 19.11
CA GLU A 281 13.38 18.12 19.95
C GLU A 281 12.68 19.42 20.39
N SER A 282 11.62 19.84 19.68
CA SER A 282 10.69 20.90 20.09
C SER A 282 9.95 20.63 21.43
N TYR A 283 9.97 19.40 21.96
CA TYR A 283 9.29 18.99 23.19
C TYR A 283 10.28 18.50 24.26
N ALA A 284 10.64 19.40 25.17
CA ALA A 284 11.70 19.21 26.19
C ALA A 284 11.54 17.99 27.14
N ALA A 285 10.36 17.36 27.19
CA ALA A 285 10.06 16.19 28.03
C ALA A 285 10.46 14.84 27.38
N SER A 286 10.69 14.79 26.06
CA SER A 286 11.04 13.57 25.31
C SER A 286 12.48 13.66 24.81
N ARG A 287 13.46 13.48 25.71
CA ARG A 287 14.89 13.70 25.38
C ARG A 287 15.58 12.52 24.70
N SER A 288 14.94 11.36 24.62
CA SER A 288 15.52 10.17 23.99
C SER A 288 14.43 9.32 23.37
N PRO A 289 14.65 8.80 22.15
CA PRO A 289 13.69 7.92 21.51
C PRO A 289 13.57 6.63 22.31
N ILE A 290 12.33 6.16 22.51
CA ILE A 290 12.06 4.87 23.13
C ILE A 290 11.54 3.90 22.08
N ARG A 291 11.81 2.61 22.28
CA ARG A 291 11.18 1.56 21.49
C ARG A 291 9.67 1.56 21.71
N VAL A 292 8.90 1.31 20.65
CA VAL A 292 7.43 1.28 20.75
C VAL A 292 6.92 0.19 21.68
N GLU A 293 7.69 -0.89 21.83
CA GLU A 293 7.39 -1.94 22.81
C GLU A 293 7.47 -1.42 24.25
N ASP A 294 8.36 -0.46 24.52
CA ASP A 294 8.53 0.13 25.86
C ASP A 294 7.59 1.32 26.10
N HIS A 295 6.89 1.78 25.07
CA HIS A 295 5.95 2.89 25.18
C HIS A 295 4.74 2.50 26.07
N PRO A 296 4.36 3.31 27.07
CA PRO A 296 3.34 2.94 28.07
C PRO A 296 1.95 2.67 27.48
N LYS A 297 1.60 3.35 26.38
CA LYS A 297 0.33 3.15 25.65
C LYS A 297 0.43 2.22 24.45
N LEU A 298 1.41 2.41 23.55
CA LEU A 298 1.56 1.61 22.33
C LEU A 298 2.12 0.20 22.58
N GLY A 299 2.93 -0.01 23.62
CA GLY A 299 3.66 -1.26 23.83
C GLY A 299 2.77 -2.49 23.87
N GLN A 300 1.55 -2.37 24.37
CA GLN A 300 0.57 -3.47 24.40
C GLN A 300 0.18 -3.99 23.01
N PHE A 301 0.28 -3.18 21.95
CA PHE A 301 -0.08 -3.55 20.59
C PHE A 301 1.12 -4.11 19.80
N PHE A 302 2.34 -3.71 20.16
CA PHE A 302 3.58 -4.09 19.47
C PHE A 302 4.32 -5.27 20.12
N LYS A 303 4.28 -5.41 21.46
CA LYS A 303 4.95 -6.51 22.19
C LYS A 303 4.52 -7.91 21.73
N PRO A 304 3.24 -8.16 21.40
CA PRO A 304 2.82 -9.49 20.97
C PRO A 304 3.29 -9.87 19.56
N LEU A 305 3.66 -8.88 18.73
CA LEU A 305 4.07 -9.11 17.35
C LEU A 305 5.52 -9.60 17.29
N PRO A 306 5.90 -10.30 16.21
CA PRO A 306 7.30 -10.57 15.93
C PRO A 306 8.15 -9.30 15.90
N THR A 307 9.45 -9.46 16.08
CA THR A 307 10.37 -8.32 16.26
C THR A 307 11.43 -8.24 15.19
N LYS A 308 11.73 -9.32 14.47
CA LYS A 308 12.76 -9.39 13.43
C LYS A 308 12.16 -9.43 12.04
N TYR A 309 12.90 -8.90 11.07
CA TYR A 309 12.45 -8.82 9.67
C TYR A 309 12.07 -10.16 9.05
N TRP A 310 12.87 -11.21 9.28
CA TRP A 310 12.62 -12.53 8.70
C TRP A 310 11.30 -13.16 9.17
N GLU A 311 10.83 -12.79 10.37
CA GLU A 311 9.59 -13.32 10.94
C GLU A 311 8.34 -12.81 10.19
N PHE A 312 8.46 -11.71 9.44
CA PHE A 312 7.36 -11.07 8.71
C PHE A 312 7.21 -11.52 7.26
N VAL A 313 8.07 -12.40 6.76
CA VAL A 313 8.07 -12.79 5.33
C VAL A 313 6.77 -13.47 4.92
N ASN A 314 6.26 -14.39 5.75
CA ASN A 314 5.05 -15.15 5.45
C ASN A 314 3.91 -14.73 6.38
N SER A 315 2.93 -14.01 5.84
CA SER A 315 1.76 -13.58 6.61
C SER A 315 0.91 -14.76 7.15
N ASN A 316 1.05 -15.95 6.55
CA ASN A 316 0.32 -17.16 6.97
C ASN A 316 0.94 -17.82 8.21
N GLN A 317 2.11 -17.37 8.66
CA GLN A 317 2.93 -18.03 9.69
C GLN A 317 3.37 -17.04 10.78
N LEU A 318 2.48 -16.10 11.15
CA LEU A 318 2.69 -15.10 12.22
C LEU A 318 2.07 -15.53 13.56
N GLY A 319 1.79 -16.82 13.74
CA GLY A 319 1.09 -17.35 14.90
C GLY A 319 -0.36 -16.86 14.95
N GLN A 320 -0.80 -16.32 16.09
CA GLN A 320 -2.15 -15.78 16.25
C GLN A 320 -2.44 -14.55 15.40
N TYR A 321 -1.41 -13.92 14.83
CA TYR A 321 -1.51 -12.75 13.93
C TYR A 321 -1.44 -13.14 12.46
N SER A 322 -1.60 -14.42 12.14
CA SER A 322 -1.58 -14.88 10.75
C SER A 322 -2.84 -14.44 10.00
N TYR A 323 -2.68 -13.99 8.76
CA TYR A 323 -3.79 -13.51 7.94
C TYR A 323 -3.59 -13.83 6.46
N LYS A 324 -4.72 -13.82 5.74
CA LYS A 324 -4.80 -13.99 4.29
C LYS A 324 -5.66 -12.89 3.69
N TYR A 325 -5.27 -12.43 2.52
CA TYR A 325 -6.09 -11.53 1.74
C TYR A 325 -7.13 -12.29 0.94
N GLN A 326 -8.37 -11.82 1.00
CA GLN A 326 -9.34 -12.08 -0.05
C GLN A 326 -8.97 -11.23 -1.26
N ARG A 327 -8.62 -11.89 -2.38
CA ARG A 327 -8.18 -11.23 -3.61
C ARG A 327 -9.36 -11.01 -4.56
N ASP A 328 -9.31 -9.92 -5.31
CA ASP A 328 -10.19 -9.69 -6.46
C ASP A 328 -9.72 -10.48 -7.69
N ASP A 329 -10.33 -10.24 -8.84
CA ASP A 329 -10.02 -11.00 -10.06
C ASP A 329 -8.73 -10.54 -10.73
N ILE A 330 -8.35 -9.27 -10.60
CA ILE A 330 -7.03 -8.76 -11.05
C ILE A 330 -5.91 -9.53 -10.33
N PHE A 331 -5.95 -9.59 -9.00
CA PHE A 331 -4.93 -10.26 -8.20
C PHE A 331 -4.96 -11.78 -8.32
N LYS A 332 -6.10 -12.40 -8.60
CA LYS A 332 -6.14 -13.84 -8.93
C LYS A 332 -5.56 -14.11 -10.30
N ASN A 333 -5.96 -13.33 -11.30
CA ASN A 333 -5.56 -13.53 -12.69
C ASN A 333 -4.04 -13.36 -12.87
N ILE A 334 -3.42 -12.39 -12.20
CA ILE A 334 -1.98 -12.15 -12.32
C ILE A 334 -1.13 -13.35 -11.92
N THR A 335 -1.60 -14.13 -10.94
CA THR A 335 -0.90 -15.32 -10.43
C THR A 335 -0.93 -16.48 -11.42
N SER A 336 -1.76 -16.40 -12.47
CA SER A 336 -1.84 -17.41 -13.53
C SER A 336 -0.80 -17.23 -14.64
N TYR A 337 -0.17 -16.04 -14.75
CA TYR A 337 0.86 -15.76 -15.75
C TYR A 337 2.25 -16.16 -15.22
N PRO A 338 2.96 -17.11 -15.85
CA PRO A 338 4.27 -17.56 -15.38
C PRO A 338 5.34 -16.45 -15.36
N SER A 339 5.27 -15.48 -16.27
CA SER A 339 6.22 -14.35 -16.28
C SER A 339 5.93 -13.27 -15.24
N ALA A 340 4.65 -13.00 -14.92
CA ALA A 340 4.25 -12.06 -13.88
C ALA A 340 4.37 -12.67 -12.49
N CYS A 341 4.16 -13.98 -12.39
CA CYS A 341 4.23 -14.74 -11.15
C CYS A 341 5.22 -15.93 -11.27
N PRO A 342 6.54 -15.67 -11.36
CA PRO A 342 7.51 -16.73 -11.65
C PRO A 342 7.85 -17.49 -10.38
N LYS A 343 7.44 -18.75 -10.33
CA LYS A 343 7.87 -19.70 -9.29
C LYS A 343 9.34 -20.01 -9.48
N LEU A 344 10.14 -19.86 -8.42
CA LEU A 344 11.48 -20.44 -8.43
C LEU A 344 11.33 -21.93 -8.71
N ALA A 345 12.04 -22.42 -9.72
CA ALA A 345 12.23 -23.86 -9.88
C ALA A 345 12.79 -24.38 -8.55
N THR A 346 12.00 -25.17 -7.85
CA THR A 346 12.45 -25.89 -6.67
C THR A 346 13.74 -26.60 -7.06
N GLY A 347 14.82 -26.37 -6.29
CA GLY A 347 16.15 -26.81 -6.64
C GLY A 347 16.19 -28.27 -7.09
N SER A 348 16.37 -28.45 -8.40
CA SER A 348 17.02 -29.62 -8.96
C SER A 348 18.43 -29.66 -8.36
N THR A 349 18.64 -30.54 -7.39
CA THR A 349 19.95 -31.12 -7.19
C THR A 349 20.24 -31.96 -8.43
N THR A 350 21.18 -31.46 -9.25
CA THR A 350 21.89 -32.14 -10.34
C THR A 350 21.08 -32.53 -11.60
N GLY A 351 21.52 -32.03 -12.76
CA GLY A 351 21.38 -32.70 -14.05
C GLY A 351 20.68 -31.92 -15.17
N SER A 352 21.50 -31.39 -16.09
CA SER A 352 21.32 -31.25 -17.56
C SER A 352 19.93 -31.04 -18.19
N ASP A 353 19.87 -29.95 -18.96
CA ASP A 353 19.20 -29.72 -20.25
C ASP A 353 17.72 -30.10 -20.48
N GLY A 354 17.01 -29.07 -20.98
CA GLY A 354 15.93 -29.20 -21.96
C GLY A 354 14.55 -29.40 -21.36
N ASP A 355 13.73 -28.34 -21.37
CA ASP A 355 12.39 -28.44 -21.95
C ASP A 355 11.75 -27.06 -22.13
N ILE A 356 11.55 -26.73 -23.41
CA ILE A 356 10.73 -25.62 -23.88
C ILE A 356 9.28 -26.10 -23.76
N ALA A 357 8.52 -25.56 -22.81
CA ALA A 357 7.07 -25.73 -22.78
C ALA A 357 6.44 -24.80 -23.83
N THR A 358 6.20 -25.32 -25.02
CA THR A 358 5.34 -24.72 -26.04
C THR A 358 3.86 -25.03 -25.74
N SER A 359 3.03 -24.00 -25.99
CA SER A 359 1.55 -24.00 -26.14
C SER A 359 0.68 -24.53 -24.99
N SER A 360 0.27 -23.62 -24.09
CA SER A 360 -0.99 -23.78 -23.36
C SER A 360 -2.12 -23.08 -24.12
N ASN A 361 -2.94 -23.88 -24.80
CA ASN A 361 -4.23 -23.44 -25.32
C ASN A 361 -5.13 -23.00 -24.16
N PHE A 362 -5.52 -21.72 -24.18
CA PHE A 362 -6.45 -21.11 -23.24
C PHE A 362 -7.85 -21.74 -23.39
N ARG A 363 -8.27 -22.56 -22.43
CA ARG A 363 -9.66 -23.01 -22.30
C ARG A 363 -10.29 -22.34 -21.08
N ARG A 364 -11.28 -21.49 -21.34
CA ARG A 364 -12.27 -21.01 -20.38
C ARG A 364 -12.83 -22.19 -19.57
N SER A 365 -12.77 -22.10 -18.25
CA SER A 365 -13.59 -22.96 -17.39
C SER A 365 -14.93 -22.28 -17.18
N ALA A 366 -15.93 -22.66 -17.98
CA ALA A 366 -17.32 -22.30 -17.75
C ALA A 366 -17.98 -23.38 -16.89
N GLY A 367 -18.24 -23.03 -15.62
CA GLY A 367 -19.30 -23.48 -14.70
C GLY A 367 -19.65 -24.97 -14.51
N SER A 368 -19.67 -25.43 -13.26
CA SER A 368 -20.89 -25.96 -12.58
C SER A 368 -20.55 -26.65 -11.23
N GLY A 369 -21.21 -26.19 -10.16
CA GLY A 369 -21.65 -27.04 -9.05
C GLY A 369 -20.80 -27.11 -7.78
N GLY A 370 -21.23 -26.37 -6.74
CA GLY A 370 -21.21 -26.86 -5.36
C GLY A 370 -20.32 -26.14 -4.34
N VAL A 371 -21.00 -25.45 -3.41
CA VAL A 371 -20.63 -25.11 -2.02
C VAL A 371 -19.84 -23.82 -1.78
N GLU A 372 -20.58 -22.84 -1.24
CA GLU A 372 -20.22 -21.68 -0.39
C GLU A 372 -18.82 -21.07 -0.51
N THR A 373 -18.73 -20.03 -1.34
CA THR A 373 -17.84 -18.89 -1.11
C THR A 373 -18.59 -17.62 -1.53
N SER A 374 -18.60 -16.61 -0.67
CA SER A 374 -19.13 -15.28 -0.99
C SER A 374 -18.46 -14.75 -2.26
N SER A 375 -19.18 -14.82 -3.39
CA SER A 375 -18.75 -14.25 -4.66
C SER A 375 -18.68 -12.75 -4.50
N ILE A 376 -17.47 -12.19 -4.53
CA ILE A 376 -17.31 -10.83 -5.03
C ILE A 376 -17.80 -10.92 -6.48
N ASP A 377 -18.94 -10.31 -6.79
CA ASP A 377 -19.44 -10.26 -8.17
C ASP A 377 -18.32 -9.73 -9.07
N SER A 378 -18.05 -10.42 -10.19
CA SER A 378 -17.01 -9.97 -11.11
C SER A 378 -17.36 -8.58 -11.61
N ASP A 379 -16.40 -7.65 -11.48
CA ASP A 379 -16.56 -6.29 -11.93
C ASP A 379 -16.23 -6.22 -13.41
N ASP A 380 -17.20 -5.90 -14.26
CA ASP A 380 -17.00 -5.77 -15.71
C ASP A 380 -15.83 -4.84 -16.09
N ALA A 381 -15.40 -3.93 -15.20
CA ALA A 381 -14.22 -3.10 -15.44
C ALA A 381 -12.91 -3.89 -15.26
N GLN A 382 -12.85 -4.77 -14.26
CA GLN A 382 -11.72 -5.68 -14.05
C GLN A 382 -11.62 -6.68 -15.20
N GLU A 383 -12.75 -7.23 -15.64
CA GLU A 383 -12.79 -8.15 -16.79
C GLU A 383 -12.24 -7.48 -18.06
N LEU A 384 -12.62 -6.22 -18.33
CA LEU A 384 -12.06 -5.46 -19.46
C LEU A 384 -10.55 -5.25 -19.34
N ALA A 385 -10.05 -4.93 -18.15
CA ALA A 385 -8.61 -4.77 -17.92
C ALA A 385 -7.84 -6.09 -18.12
N ILE A 386 -8.40 -7.20 -17.64
CA ILE A 386 -7.86 -8.55 -17.81
C ILE A 386 -7.85 -8.95 -19.29
N ASP A 387 -8.97 -8.75 -20.00
CA ASP A 387 -9.10 -9.05 -21.42
C ASP A 387 -8.14 -8.22 -22.27
N PHE A 388 -7.97 -6.93 -21.94
CA PHE A 388 -7.01 -6.05 -22.59
C PHE A 388 -5.58 -6.59 -22.48
N VAL A 389 -5.10 -6.88 -21.26
CA VAL A 389 -3.76 -7.44 -21.05
C VAL A 389 -3.64 -8.81 -21.72
N GLY A 390 -4.67 -9.67 -21.64
CA GLY A 390 -4.71 -10.95 -22.31
C GLY A 390 -4.54 -10.84 -23.84
N ALA A 391 -5.18 -9.83 -24.46
CA ALA A 391 -5.03 -9.54 -25.87
C ALA A 391 -3.61 -9.06 -26.22
N VAL A 392 -3.03 -8.17 -25.41
CA VAL A 392 -1.65 -7.69 -25.61
C VAL A 392 -0.63 -8.82 -25.44
N VAL A 393 -0.81 -9.68 -24.44
CA VAL A 393 0.01 -10.90 -24.25
C VAL A 393 -0.07 -11.79 -25.49
N ASN A 394 -1.28 -12.09 -25.95
CA ASN A 394 -1.47 -12.95 -27.11
C ASN A 394 -0.80 -12.36 -28.36
N ALA A 395 -1.03 -11.08 -28.65
CA ALA A 395 -0.45 -10.39 -29.80
C ALA A 395 1.09 -10.34 -29.74
N THR A 396 1.64 -10.03 -28.56
CA THR A 396 3.09 -9.96 -28.35
C THR A 396 3.75 -11.32 -28.56
N LEU A 397 3.16 -12.40 -28.04
CA LEU A 397 3.67 -13.76 -28.24
C LEU A 397 3.59 -14.19 -29.71
N HIS A 398 2.51 -13.85 -30.42
CA HIS A 398 2.38 -14.10 -31.86
C HIS A 398 3.46 -13.38 -32.68
N ALA A 399 3.92 -12.22 -32.23
CA ALA A 399 5.01 -11.47 -32.84
C ALA A 399 6.42 -11.95 -32.41
N GLY A 400 6.53 -13.04 -31.63
CA GLY A 400 7.80 -13.58 -31.15
C GLY A 400 8.39 -12.85 -29.92
N GLY A 401 7.60 -12.03 -29.24
CA GLY A 401 7.98 -11.38 -27.99
C GLY A 401 7.85 -12.30 -26.77
N THR A 402 8.03 -11.72 -25.58
CA THR A 402 7.85 -12.41 -24.29
C THR A 402 6.65 -11.85 -23.53
N GLU A 403 6.09 -12.61 -22.61
CA GLU A 403 5.02 -12.09 -21.72
C GLU A 403 5.48 -10.86 -20.92
N LYS A 404 6.76 -10.80 -20.49
CA LYS A 404 7.32 -9.60 -19.84
C LYS A 404 7.23 -8.38 -20.76
N MET A 405 7.59 -8.54 -22.03
CA MET A 405 7.43 -7.46 -23.01
C MET A 405 5.97 -7.08 -23.15
N ALA A 406 5.04 -8.04 -23.12
CA ALA A 406 3.62 -7.76 -23.22
C ALA A 406 3.10 -6.91 -22.06
N PHE A 407 3.50 -7.19 -20.82
CA PHE A 407 3.10 -6.35 -19.66
C PHE A 407 3.63 -4.93 -19.77
N ASN A 408 4.88 -4.76 -20.21
CA ASN A 408 5.44 -3.43 -20.46
C ASN A 408 4.71 -2.69 -21.59
N GLN A 409 4.34 -3.39 -22.67
CA GLN A 409 3.55 -2.80 -23.76
C GLN A 409 2.12 -2.47 -23.32
N ALA A 410 1.49 -3.33 -22.51
CA ALA A 410 0.17 -3.07 -21.97
C ALA A 410 0.17 -1.82 -21.09
N GLU A 411 1.16 -1.67 -20.21
CA GLU A 411 1.31 -0.47 -19.38
C GLU A 411 1.55 0.78 -20.22
N LEU A 412 2.43 0.72 -21.23
CA LEU A 412 2.66 1.83 -22.17
C LEU A 412 1.36 2.25 -22.86
N MET A 413 0.59 1.29 -23.36
CA MET A 413 -0.71 1.53 -24.00
C MET A 413 -1.74 2.11 -23.03
N GLU A 414 -1.77 1.64 -21.78
CA GLU A 414 -2.63 2.19 -20.71
C GLU A 414 -2.27 3.65 -20.41
N CYS A 415 -0.98 3.96 -20.26
CA CYS A 415 -0.49 5.32 -20.02
C CYS A 415 -0.80 6.26 -21.20
N GLN A 416 -0.59 5.81 -22.43
CA GLN A 416 -0.93 6.58 -23.63
C GLN A 416 -2.43 6.82 -23.72
N TYR A 417 -3.25 5.79 -23.49
CA TYR A 417 -4.71 5.94 -23.50
C TYR A 417 -5.18 6.93 -22.44
N TYR A 418 -4.60 6.87 -21.24
CA TYR A 418 -4.87 7.82 -20.16
C TYR A 418 -4.60 9.25 -20.62
N ASN A 419 -3.41 9.50 -21.15
CA ASN A 419 -2.99 10.83 -21.64
C ASN A 419 -3.92 11.37 -22.73
N ASP A 420 -4.34 10.50 -23.66
CA ASP A 420 -5.14 10.92 -24.81
C ASP A 420 -6.64 11.09 -24.49
N ASN A 421 -7.17 10.39 -23.48
CA ASN A 421 -8.63 10.23 -23.30
C ASN A 421 -9.16 10.50 -21.89
N ILE A 422 -8.29 10.50 -20.87
CA ILE A 422 -8.70 10.67 -19.47
C ILE A 422 -8.28 12.05 -18.97
N ALA A 423 -6.98 12.27 -18.84
CA ALA A 423 -6.37 13.50 -18.39
C ALA A 423 -4.89 13.49 -18.78
N ASP A 424 -4.24 14.66 -18.75
CA ASP A 424 -2.80 14.73 -18.89
C ASP A 424 -2.13 13.87 -17.81
N VAL A 425 -1.07 13.16 -18.18
CA VAL A 425 -0.26 12.46 -17.18
C VAL A 425 0.45 13.51 -16.33
N GLU A 426 0.08 13.60 -15.06
CA GLU A 426 0.65 14.58 -14.13
C GLU A 426 2.02 14.15 -13.60
N ASP A 427 2.88 15.13 -13.37
CA ASP A 427 4.14 14.96 -12.66
C ASP A 427 3.98 15.19 -11.15
N TYR A 428 5.01 14.88 -10.35
CA TYR A 428 4.99 15.20 -8.91
C TYR A 428 4.90 16.71 -8.68
N THR A 429 4.03 17.11 -7.75
CA THR A 429 3.90 18.52 -7.38
C THR A 429 5.19 19.04 -6.74
N PRO A 430 5.52 20.35 -6.84
CA PRO A 430 6.73 20.90 -6.22
C PRO A 430 6.81 20.66 -4.70
N VAL A 431 5.67 20.73 -4.01
CA VAL A 431 5.57 20.44 -2.57
C VAL A 431 5.93 18.98 -2.31
N PHE A 432 5.35 18.06 -3.09
CA PHE A 432 5.63 16.64 -3.00
C PHE A 432 7.12 16.34 -3.23
N ARG A 433 7.70 16.88 -4.30
CA ARG A 433 9.13 16.74 -4.61
C ARG A 433 10.02 17.16 -3.45
N ASN A 434 9.76 18.34 -2.87
CA ASN A 434 10.53 18.85 -1.76
C ASN A 434 10.44 17.96 -0.50
N ASN A 435 9.23 17.46 -0.19
CA ASN A 435 9.00 16.74 1.07
C ASN A 435 9.45 15.28 1.01
N PHE A 436 9.53 14.71 -0.18
CA PHE A 436 10.05 13.36 -0.41
C PHE A 436 11.50 13.32 -0.90
N GLY A 437 12.12 14.49 -1.14
CA GLY A 437 13.51 14.59 -1.57
C GLY A 437 13.74 14.13 -3.02
N LEU A 438 12.76 14.36 -3.89
CA LEU A 438 12.82 13.94 -5.30
C LEU A 438 13.69 14.91 -6.10
N SER A 439 14.59 14.36 -6.91
CA SER A 439 15.33 15.09 -7.92
C SER A 439 14.41 15.53 -9.08
N PRO A 440 14.85 16.48 -9.91
CA PRO A 440 14.08 16.91 -11.09
C PRO A 440 13.83 15.80 -12.11
N ASP A 441 14.71 14.79 -12.18
CA ASP A 441 14.64 13.70 -13.17
C ASP A 441 13.70 12.57 -12.72
N ASP A 442 13.11 12.70 -11.53
CA ASP A 442 12.21 11.69 -11.02
C ASP A 442 10.77 11.99 -11.39
N HIS A 443 10.11 11.07 -12.07
CA HIS A 443 8.75 11.21 -12.53
C HIS A 443 7.88 9.97 -12.25
N PRO A 444 6.55 10.13 -12.26
CA PRO A 444 5.63 9.01 -12.32
C PRO A 444 5.86 8.15 -13.56
N ARG A 445 5.51 6.86 -13.49
CA ARG A 445 5.90 5.90 -14.51
C ARG A 445 5.26 6.17 -15.87
N CYS A 446 3.98 6.56 -15.86
CA CYS A 446 3.33 6.96 -17.09
C CYS A 446 3.92 8.23 -17.69
N TRP A 447 4.49 9.12 -16.86
CA TRP A 447 5.14 10.34 -17.36
C TRP A 447 6.37 9.98 -18.18
N ASP A 448 7.21 9.06 -17.67
CA ASP A 448 8.38 8.54 -18.38
C ASP A 448 8.02 7.84 -19.71
N PHE A 449 6.78 7.38 -19.87
CA PHE A 449 6.31 6.72 -21.09
C PHE A 449 5.72 7.66 -22.14
N THR A 450 5.16 8.79 -21.73
CA THR A 450 4.37 9.66 -22.63
C THR A 450 5.07 10.97 -22.99
N GLN A 451 6.13 11.35 -22.27
CA GLN A 451 6.89 12.59 -22.48
C GLN A 451 8.21 12.31 -23.21
#